data_AF-A0A966F367-F1
#
_entry.id   AF-A0A966F367-F1
#
_cell.length_a   1.000
_cell.length_b   1.000
_cell.length_c   1.000
_cell.angle_alpha   90.00
_cell.angle_beta   90.00
_cell.angle_gamma   90.00
#
_symmetry.space_group_name_H-M   'P 1'
#
loop_
_entity.id
_entity.type
_entity.pdbx_description
1 polymer ?
#
loop_
_entity_poly.entity_id
_entity_poly.type
_entity_poly.pdbx_seq_one_letter_code
_entity_poly.pdbx_strand_id
1 'polypeptide(L)'
;MNPASFAGYTRCDHCHSVLPLQLRALAEAGGMVRCGGCGRTLNALASLFDHAPVPDERPIAATGMPPMLAPRTVQESLPGSGEPVGSDPHDGLDSGGPPELYLDLEPEPPSRWARIGWPVVAILLATLLGLQLFGPERWRLDPAMLGLGDEAPVALGDALQLVSRDMHAHPSLNDAIIISAVIHNRSDRRIAW
;
A
#
# COMPACT_ATOMS: atom_id res chain seq x y z
N MET A 1 22.55 0.71 18.59
CA MET A 1 22.13 -0.14 17.46
C MET A 1 21.44 -1.37 18.02
N ASN A 2 20.13 -1.51 17.82
CA ASN A 2 19.37 -2.70 18.24
C ASN A 2 19.60 -3.80 17.18
N PRO A 3 19.99 -5.03 17.55
CA PRO A 3 20.01 -6.13 16.58
C PRO A 3 18.57 -6.31 16.10
N ALA A 4 18.33 -6.00 14.82
CA ALA A 4 17.05 -6.26 14.18
C ALA A 4 16.76 -7.75 14.39
N SER A 5 15.73 -8.04 15.17
CA SER A 5 15.23 -9.38 15.40
C SER A 5 14.59 -9.88 14.11
N PHE A 6 15.44 -10.34 13.19
CA PHE A 6 15.03 -11.16 12.06
C PHE A 6 14.48 -12.45 12.63
N ALA A 7 13.26 -12.79 12.23
CA ALA A 7 12.49 -13.86 12.84
C ALA A 7 12.18 -14.99 11.84
N GLY A 8 12.80 -14.95 10.66
CA GLY A 8 12.73 -16.02 9.67
C GLY A 8 13.53 -15.69 8.42
N TYR A 9 13.64 -16.68 7.53
CA TYR A 9 14.33 -16.61 6.25
C TYR A 9 13.42 -17.13 5.14
N THR A 10 13.58 -16.61 3.92
CA THR A 10 12.93 -17.18 2.73
C THR A 10 13.93 -17.34 1.60
N ARG A 11 13.66 -18.30 0.70
CA ARG A 11 14.48 -18.55 -0.49
C ARG A 11 13.71 -18.10 -1.73
N CYS A 12 14.36 -17.31 -2.58
CA CYS A 12 13.78 -16.92 -3.86
C CYS A 12 13.72 -18.13 -4.82
N ASP A 13 12.58 -18.30 -5.50
CA ASP A 13 12.36 -19.32 -6.53
C ASP A 13 13.16 -19.07 -7.82
N HIS A 14 13.51 -17.82 -8.09
CA HIS A 14 14.16 -17.42 -9.34
C HIS A 14 15.68 -17.38 -9.28
N CYS A 15 16.25 -16.78 -8.22
CA CYS A 15 17.71 -16.64 -8.08
C CYS A 15 18.29 -17.40 -6.88
N HIS A 16 17.46 -18.15 -6.15
CA HIS A 16 17.86 -18.95 -4.98
C HIS A 16 18.59 -18.19 -3.87
N SER A 17 18.49 -16.85 -3.87
CA SER A 17 19.02 -16.03 -2.78
C SER A 17 18.22 -16.27 -1.49
N VAL A 18 18.93 -16.30 -0.36
CA VAL A 18 18.34 -16.40 0.98
C VAL A 18 18.14 -14.98 1.52
N LEU A 19 16.91 -14.63 1.85
CA LEU A 19 16.53 -13.32 2.33
C LEU A 19 16.13 -13.38 3.81
N PRO A 20 16.77 -12.57 4.69
CA PRO A 20 16.33 -12.43 6.06
C PRO A 20 15.04 -11.61 6.12
N LEU A 21 14.08 -12.04 6.94
CA LEU A 21 12.75 -11.45 7.03
C LEU A 21 12.47 -10.87 8.42
N GLN A 22 11.76 -9.74 8.42
CA GLN A 22 11.15 -9.19 9.62
C GLN A 22 9.66 -9.55 9.64
N LEU A 23 9.21 -10.22 10.70
CA LEU A 23 7.83 -10.71 10.81
C LEU A 23 6.78 -9.59 10.72
N ARG A 24 7.08 -8.42 11.28
CA ARG A 24 6.17 -7.26 11.24
C ARG A 24 5.98 -6.71 9.83
N ALA A 25 7.07 -6.47 9.11
CA ALA A 25 7.02 -6.01 7.73
C ALA A 25 6.34 -7.05 6.82
N LEU A 26 6.53 -8.34 7.08
CA LEU A 26 5.87 -9.41 6.35
C LEU A 26 4.35 -9.43 6.59
N ALA A 27 3.91 -9.22 7.83
CA ALA A 27 2.49 -9.14 8.18
C ALA A 27 1.81 -7.92 7.53
N GLU A 28 2.48 -6.76 7.55
CA GLU A 28 1.99 -5.53 6.90
C GLU A 28 1.88 -5.70 5.37
N ALA A 29 2.79 -6.46 4.75
CA ALA A 29 2.80 -6.73 3.32
C ALA A 29 2.00 -7.97 2.89
N GLY A 30 1.22 -8.58 3.79
CA GLY A 30 0.40 -9.76 3.48
C GLY A 30 1.20 -10.98 3.01
N GLY A 31 2.44 -11.14 3.46
CA GLY A 31 3.31 -12.25 3.06
C GLY A 31 4.13 -12.01 1.79
N MET A 32 3.98 -10.85 1.12
CA MET A 32 4.65 -10.55 -0.14
C MET A 32 5.95 -9.76 0.08
N VAL A 33 7.04 -10.17 -0.57
CA VAL A 33 8.33 -9.48 -0.51
C VAL A 33 8.97 -9.36 -1.88
N ARG A 34 9.82 -8.35 -2.07
CA ARG A 34 10.59 -8.17 -3.31
C ARG A 34 12.04 -8.63 -3.09
N CYS A 35 12.53 -9.51 -3.95
CA CYS A 35 13.87 -10.03 -3.86
C CYS A 35 14.92 -8.94 -4.19
N GLY A 36 15.87 -8.69 -3.29
CA GLY A 36 16.96 -7.73 -3.53
C GLY A 36 17.95 -8.15 -4.63
N GLY A 37 18.06 -9.46 -4.93
CA GLY A 37 18.93 -9.97 -5.99
C GLY A 37 18.35 -9.82 -7.40
N CYS A 38 17.16 -10.39 -7.67
CA CYS A 38 16.55 -10.39 -8.99
C CYS A 38 15.41 -9.38 -9.18
N GLY A 39 14.98 -8.69 -8.13
CA GLY A 39 13.93 -7.68 -8.17
C GLY A 39 12.50 -8.20 -8.31
N ARG A 40 12.27 -9.52 -8.37
CA ARG A 40 10.92 -10.12 -8.47
C ARG A 40 10.20 -10.12 -7.13
N THR A 41 8.88 -10.00 -7.20
CA THR A 41 7.99 -10.15 -6.04
C THR A 41 7.63 -11.62 -5.85
N LEU A 42 7.71 -12.11 -4.61
CA LEU A 42 7.43 -13.49 -4.24
C LEU A 42 6.64 -13.55 -2.92
N ASN A 43 5.89 -14.63 -2.74
CA ASN A 43 5.25 -14.95 -1.46
C ASN A 43 6.27 -15.61 -0.53
N ALA A 44 6.73 -14.88 0.47
CA ALA A 44 7.74 -15.36 1.42
C ALA A 44 7.24 -16.54 2.28
N LEU A 45 5.92 -16.66 2.48
CA LEU A 45 5.32 -17.76 3.25
C LEU A 45 5.38 -19.09 2.50
N ALA A 46 5.47 -19.08 1.16
CA ALA A 46 5.55 -20.29 0.35
C ALA A 46 6.89 -21.02 0.48
N SER A 47 7.93 -20.34 0.98
CA SER A 47 9.25 -20.91 1.21
C SER A 47 9.89 -20.29 2.46
N LEU A 48 9.17 -20.37 3.59
CA LEU A 48 9.60 -19.84 4.88
C LEU A 48 10.43 -20.87 5.67
N PHE A 49 11.47 -20.38 6.33
CA PHE A 49 12.37 -21.13 7.20
C PHE A 49 12.58 -20.37 8.51
N ASP A 50 12.69 -21.08 9.63
CA ASP A 50 12.99 -20.48 10.94
C ASP A 50 14.46 -20.04 11.05
N HIS A 51 15.35 -20.70 10.32
CA HIS A 51 16.79 -20.47 10.30
C HIS A 51 17.31 -20.35 8.86
N ALA A 52 18.54 -19.84 8.70
CA ALA A 52 19.15 -19.71 7.39
C ALA A 52 19.30 -21.12 6.78
N PRO A 53 18.63 -21.41 5.65
CA PRO A 53 18.50 -22.78 5.16
C PRO A 53 19.82 -23.28 4.57
N VAL A 54 20.13 -24.55 4.86
CA VAL A 54 21.24 -25.28 4.23
C VAL A 54 20.83 -25.66 2.80
N PRO A 55 21.76 -25.84 1.84
CA PRO A 55 21.44 -26.44 0.54
C PRO A 55 20.65 -27.75 0.72
N ASP A 56 19.61 -27.93 -0.11
CA ASP A 56 18.61 -29.02 -0.08
C ASP A 56 17.62 -29.09 1.10
N GLU A 57 17.63 -28.12 2.01
CA GLU A 57 16.60 -28.03 3.05
C GLU A 57 15.24 -27.62 2.46
N ARG A 58 14.18 -28.34 2.85
CA ARG A 58 12.80 -28.10 2.40
C ARG A 58 12.13 -27.04 3.27
N PRO A 59 11.32 -26.15 2.69
CA PRO A 59 10.60 -25.13 3.45
C PRO A 59 9.56 -25.76 4.38
N ILE A 60 9.12 -25.00 5.37
CA ILE A 60 8.00 -25.39 6.24
C ILE A 60 6.76 -25.55 5.36
N ALA A 61 6.42 -26.79 5.06
CA ALA A 61 5.34 -27.08 4.15
C ALA A 61 3.99 -26.89 4.85
N ALA A 62 3.08 -26.16 4.20
CA ALA A 62 1.68 -26.05 4.61
C ALA A 62 0.91 -27.35 4.23
N THR A 63 1.35 -28.49 4.74
CA THR A 63 0.76 -29.81 4.43
C THR A 63 -0.39 -30.20 5.38
N GLY A 64 -0.83 -29.30 6.26
CA GLY A 64 -1.94 -29.52 7.18
C GLY A 64 -3.19 -28.73 6.79
N MET A 65 -4.34 -29.22 7.26
CA MET A 65 -5.54 -28.38 7.35
C MET A 65 -5.19 -27.16 8.23
N PRO A 66 -5.48 -25.92 7.79
CA PRO A 66 -5.19 -24.75 8.60
C PRO A 66 -5.89 -24.91 9.97
N PRO A 67 -5.20 -24.61 11.09
CA PRO A 67 -5.81 -24.75 12.40
C PRO A 67 -7.02 -23.81 12.50
N MET A 68 -8.16 -24.33 12.96
CA MET A 68 -9.28 -23.47 13.32
C MET A 68 -8.88 -22.62 14.53
N LEU A 69 -8.58 -21.36 14.28
CA LEU A 69 -8.40 -20.39 15.34
C LEU A 69 -9.78 -20.07 15.91
N ALA A 70 -10.05 -20.52 17.14
CA ALA A 70 -11.25 -20.08 17.84
C ALA A 70 -11.11 -18.58 18.15
N PRO A 71 -12.04 -17.72 17.68
CA PRO A 71 -12.01 -16.31 18.03
C PRO A 71 -12.15 -16.19 19.55
N ARG A 72 -11.11 -15.71 20.23
CA ARG A 72 -11.25 -15.23 21.61
C ARG A 72 -11.86 -13.83 21.56
N THR A 73 -13.11 -13.74 21.13
CA THR A 73 -13.88 -12.50 21.25
C THR A 73 -14.35 -12.41 22.70
N VAL A 74 -13.71 -11.54 23.48
CA VAL A 74 -14.36 -10.95 24.65
C VAL A 74 -15.45 -10.07 24.09
N GLN A 75 -16.65 -10.65 23.94
CA GLN A 75 -17.79 -9.93 23.44
C GLN A 75 -18.31 -9.08 24.61
N GLU A 76 -18.07 -7.77 24.54
CA GLU A 76 -18.63 -6.81 25.48
C GLU A 76 -20.14 -7.02 25.50
N SER A 77 -20.68 -7.46 26.63
CA SER A 77 -22.12 -7.72 26.78
C SER A 77 -22.89 -6.43 26.51
N LEU A 78 -23.72 -6.41 25.46
CA LEU A 78 -24.67 -5.33 25.21
C LEU A 78 -25.55 -5.17 26.47
N PRO A 79 -25.66 -3.96 27.05
CA PRO A 79 -26.59 -3.72 28.14
C PRO A 79 -28.02 -3.77 27.59
N GLY A 80 -28.77 -4.83 27.91
CA GLY A 80 -30.19 -4.93 27.56
C GLY A 80 -30.76 -6.34 27.41
N SER A 81 -29.96 -7.40 27.41
CA SER A 81 -30.47 -8.78 27.36
C SER A 81 -30.78 -9.32 28.76
N GLY A 82 -31.79 -8.72 29.39
CA GLY A 82 -32.32 -9.18 30.67
C GLY A 82 -33.82 -9.03 30.71
N GLU A 83 -34.54 -10.03 30.21
CA GLU A 83 -35.84 -10.49 30.72
C GLU A 83 -36.27 -11.81 30.04
N PRO A 84 -36.47 -12.92 30.79
CA PRO A 84 -37.13 -14.10 30.25
C PRO A 84 -38.64 -13.89 30.32
N VAL A 85 -39.25 -13.47 29.20
CA VAL A 85 -40.71 -13.48 29.03
C VAL A 85 -41.17 -14.93 28.82
N GLY A 86 -42.26 -15.25 29.52
CA GLY A 86 -42.71 -16.60 29.78
C GLY A 86 -43.02 -17.46 28.55
N SER A 87 -42.85 -18.75 28.77
CA SER A 87 -43.21 -19.86 27.91
C SER A 87 -44.72 -19.97 27.72
N ASP A 88 -45.20 -19.69 26.50
CA ASP A 88 -46.46 -20.21 25.99
C ASP A 88 -46.19 -21.39 25.03
N PRO A 89 -46.90 -22.52 25.14
CA PRO A 89 -46.77 -23.64 24.22
C PRO A 89 -47.64 -23.39 22.98
N HIS A 90 -47.00 -23.08 21.85
CA HIS A 90 -47.61 -23.24 20.54
C HIS A 90 -46.96 -24.40 19.80
N ASP A 91 -47.73 -25.50 19.74
CA ASP A 91 -47.60 -26.55 18.75
C ASP A 91 -47.70 -25.96 17.35
N GLY A 92 -46.71 -26.28 16.52
CA GLY A 92 -46.64 -25.86 15.13
C GLY A 92 -45.30 -26.27 14.54
N LEU A 93 -45.19 -27.53 14.15
CA LEU A 93 -44.10 -28.04 13.31
C LEU A 93 -44.09 -27.27 11.99
N ASP A 94 -43.13 -26.37 11.81
CA ASP A 94 -42.76 -25.86 10.49
C ASP A 94 -41.24 -25.93 10.33
N SER A 95 -40.81 -26.88 9.51
CA SER A 95 -39.43 -27.02 9.05
C SER A 95 -39.31 -26.31 7.70
N GLY A 96 -38.56 -25.22 7.61
CA GLY A 96 -38.29 -24.59 6.31
C GLY A 96 -37.51 -23.28 6.34
N GLY A 97 -36.18 -23.37 6.31
CA GLY A 97 -35.30 -22.33 5.77
C GLY A 97 -34.57 -21.44 6.78
N PRO A 98 -33.31 -21.02 6.50
CA PRO A 98 -32.64 -19.99 7.28
C PRO A 98 -33.42 -18.67 7.15
N PRO A 99 -33.44 -17.83 8.20
CA PRO A 99 -34.11 -16.53 8.13
C PRO A 99 -33.44 -15.68 7.06
N GLU A 100 -34.13 -15.42 5.95
CA GLU A 100 -33.69 -14.42 4.99
C GLU A 100 -33.74 -13.06 5.66
N LEU A 101 -32.55 -12.49 5.87
CA LEU A 101 -32.35 -11.20 6.48
C LEU A 101 -32.69 -10.14 5.41
N TYR A 102 -33.97 -9.82 5.31
CA TYR A 102 -34.48 -8.80 4.39
C TYR A 102 -34.12 -7.42 4.97
N LEU A 103 -33.03 -6.85 4.47
CA LEU A 103 -32.66 -5.46 4.74
C LEU A 103 -33.53 -4.57 3.85
N ASP A 104 -34.71 -4.19 4.36
CA ASP A 104 -35.53 -3.11 3.81
C ASP A 104 -34.82 -1.76 4.03
N LEU A 105 -33.77 -1.52 3.24
CA LEU A 105 -33.29 -0.17 3.00
C LEU A 105 -34.21 0.45 1.96
N GLU A 106 -35.41 0.87 2.38
CA GLU A 106 -36.19 1.81 1.57
C GLU A 106 -35.43 3.15 1.57
N PRO A 107 -34.89 3.59 0.42
CA PRO A 107 -34.15 4.84 0.38
C PRO A 107 -35.14 5.99 0.61
N GLU A 108 -34.99 6.70 1.72
CA GLU A 108 -35.80 7.88 2.01
C GLU A 108 -35.75 8.85 0.82
N PRO A 109 -36.90 9.35 0.33
CA PRO A 109 -36.92 10.19 -0.84
C PRO A 109 -36.11 11.46 -0.55
N PRO A 110 -35.11 11.81 -1.38
CA PRO A 110 -34.24 12.93 -1.09
C PRO A 110 -35.07 14.21 -0.95
N SER A 111 -34.76 14.96 0.12
CA SER A 111 -35.39 16.24 0.45
C SER A 111 -35.53 17.10 -0.81
N ARG A 112 -36.69 17.73 -0.98
CA ARG A 112 -36.98 18.57 -2.18
C ARG A 112 -35.92 19.66 -2.39
N TRP A 113 -35.28 20.12 -1.33
CA TRP A 113 -34.19 21.08 -1.36
C TRP A 113 -32.89 20.48 -1.90
N ALA A 114 -32.60 19.20 -1.62
CA ALA A 114 -31.45 18.51 -2.18
C ALA A 114 -31.60 18.31 -3.70
N ARG A 115 -32.83 18.08 -4.19
CA ARG A 115 -33.10 17.92 -5.63
C ARG A 115 -32.84 19.19 -6.45
N ILE A 116 -33.02 20.37 -5.85
CA ILE A 116 -32.83 21.67 -6.52
C ILE A 116 -31.46 22.27 -6.17
N GLY A 117 -31.00 22.09 -4.93
CA GLY A 117 -29.70 22.59 -4.48
C GLY A 117 -28.54 21.90 -5.20
N TRP A 118 -28.63 20.59 -5.43
CA TRP A 118 -27.58 19.83 -6.10
C TRP A 118 -27.28 20.32 -7.53
N PRO A 119 -28.26 20.48 -8.45
CA PRO A 119 -27.96 20.99 -9.78
C PRO A 119 -27.44 22.42 -9.76
N VAL A 120 -27.88 23.27 -8.82
CA VAL A 120 -27.35 24.65 -8.69
C VAL A 120 -25.88 24.62 -8.27
N VAL A 121 -25.52 23.80 -7.28
CA VAL A 121 -24.13 23.63 -6.85
C VAL A 121 -23.29 23.04 -7.98
N ALA A 122 -23.79 22.04 -8.69
CA ALA A 122 -23.10 21.42 -9.82
C ALA A 122 -22.84 22.43 -10.96
N ILE A 123 -23.83 23.24 -11.32
CA ILE A 123 -23.68 24.29 -12.35
C ILE A 123 -22.68 25.36 -11.89
N LEU A 124 -22.74 25.77 -10.63
CA LEU A 124 -21.79 26.75 -10.07
C LEU A 124 -20.36 26.21 -10.11
N LEU A 125 -20.13 24.96 -9.69
CA LEU A 125 -18.82 24.32 -9.74
C LEU A 125 -18.32 24.15 -11.18
N ALA A 126 -19.18 23.74 -12.11
CA ALA A 126 -18.82 23.62 -13.52
C ALA A 126 -18.43 24.97 -14.14
N THR A 127 -19.13 26.04 -13.74
CA THR A 127 -18.83 27.40 -14.19
C THR A 127 -17.48 27.87 -13.64
N LEU A 128 -17.20 27.63 -12.35
CA LEU A 128 -15.91 27.94 -11.74
C LEU A 128 -14.76 27.15 -12.38
N LEU A 129 -14.98 25.87 -12.68
CA LEU A 129 -14.01 25.03 -13.38
C LEU A 129 -13.74 25.56 -14.80
N GLY A 130 -14.79 25.92 -15.54
CA GLY A 130 -14.65 26.54 -16.85
C GLY A 130 -13.86 27.85 -16.80
N LEU A 131 -14.08 28.65 -15.75
CA LEU A 131 -13.32 29.88 -15.50
C LEU A 131 -11.85 29.61 -15.18
N GLN A 132 -11.52 28.52 -14.46
CA GLN A 132 -10.13 28.12 -14.24
C GLN A 132 -9.44 27.65 -15.53
N LEU A 133 -10.15 26.89 -16.38
CA LEU A 133 -9.57 26.33 -17.61
C LEU A 133 -9.37 27.39 -18.71
N PHE A 134 -10.41 28.19 -18.98
CA PHE A 134 -10.44 29.10 -20.13
C PHE A 134 -10.37 30.58 -19.75
N GLY A 135 -10.45 30.89 -18.45
CA GLY A 135 -10.43 32.26 -17.97
C GLY A 135 -9.03 32.88 -17.93
N PRO A 136 -8.95 34.15 -17.52
CA PRO A 136 -7.69 34.89 -17.47
C PRO A 136 -6.76 34.30 -16.41
N GLU A 137 -5.45 34.31 -16.67
CA GLU A 137 -4.42 33.73 -15.78
C GLU A 137 -4.52 34.21 -14.33
N ARG A 138 -4.93 35.47 -14.08
CA ARG A 138 -5.13 36.03 -12.74
C ARG A 138 -6.24 35.37 -11.91
N TRP A 139 -7.13 34.59 -12.52
CA TRP A 139 -8.21 33.84 -11.85
C TRP A 139 -7.90 32.35 -11.70
N ARG A 140 -6.77 31.89 -12.25
CA ARG A 140 -6.33 30.49 -12.11
C ARG A 140 -5.80 30.29 -10.71
N LEU A 141 -6.34 29.29 -10.01
CA LEU A 141 -5.80 28.85 -8.73
C LEU A 141 -4.49 28.12 -8.98
N ASP A 142 -3.43 28.55 -8.30
CA ASP A 142 -2.16 27.85 -8.32
C ASP A 142 -2.31 26.56 -7.48
N PRO A 143 -2.12 25.36 -8.08
CA PRO A 143 -2.21 24.10 -7.34
C PRO A 143 -1.20 24.01 -6.19
N ALA A 144 -0.11 24.80 -6.21
CA ALA A 144 0.83 24.91 -5.11
C ALA A 144 0.18 25.51 -3.84
N MET A 145 -0.78 26.44 -3.97
CA MET A 145 -1.50 26.99 -2.82
C MET A 145 -2.42 25.96 -2.14
N LEU A 146 -2.84 24.94 -2.89
CA LEU A 146 -3.70 23.86 -2.38
C LEU A 146 -2.88 22.67 -1.87
N GLY A 147 -1.55 22.74 -1.89
CA GLY A 147 -0.67 21.62 -1.53
C GLY A 147 -0.76 20.43 -2.50
N LEU A 148 -1.33 20.65 -3.69
CA LEU A 148 -1.57 19.64 -4.72
C LEU A 148 -0.63 19.82 -5.93
N GLY A 149 0.22 20.85 -5.91
CA GLY A 149 1.18 21.14 -6.97
C GLY A 149 2.42 20.25 -6.86
N ASP A 150 2.88 19.74 -8.00
CA ASP A 150 4.23 19.21 -8.12
C ASP A 150 5.20 20.35 -7.82
N GLU A 151 6.02 20.19 -6.79
CA GLU A 151 6.99 21.20 -6.38
C GLU A 151 7.91 21.53 -7.57
N ALA A 152 7.87 22.78 -8.03
CA ALA A 152 8.53 23.30 -9.23
C ALA A 152 9.87 22.61 -9.53
N PRO A 153 10.14 22.16 -10.78
CA PRO A 153 11.33 21.38 -11.10
C PRO A 153 12.60 22.11 -10.66
N VAL A 154 13.47 21.44 -9.89
CA VAL A 154 14.76 22.03 -9.50
C VAL A 154 15.56 22.26 -10.78
N ALA A 155 16.02 23.49 -11.00
CA ALA A 155 16.94 23.77 -12.09
C ALA A 155 18.19 22.90 -11.92
N LEU A 156 18.50 22.06 -12.93
CA LEU A 156 19.55 21.04 -12.85
C LEU A 156 20.94 21.63 -12.47
N GLY A 157 21.20 22.87 -12.89
CA GLY A 157 22.45 23.58 -12.58
C GLY A 157 22.61 24.00 -11.11
N ASP A 158 21.51 24.18 -10.39
CA ASP A 158 21.54 24.49 -8.96
C ASP A 158 21.53 23.20 -8.11
N ALA A 159 20.96 22.14 -8.67
CA ALA A 159 20.77 20.87 -7.99
C ALA A 159 21.99 19.96 -8.05
N LEU A 160 22.72 19.93 -9.18
CA LEU A 160 23.84 19.01 -9.39
C LEU A 160 25.14 19.78 -9.55
N GLN A 161 26.10 19.53 -8.65
CA GLN A 161 27.44 20.07 -8.75
C GLN A 161 28.43 18.97 -9.16
N LEU A 162 29.17 19.23 -10.25
CA LEU A 162 30.30 18.40 -10.63
C LEU A 162 31.49 18.74 -9.73
N VAL A 163 31.84 17.81 -8.83
CA VAL A 163 32.90 18.01 -7.83
C VAL A 163 34.27 17.74 -8.44
N SER A 164 34.36 16.69 -9.25
CA SER A 164 35.59 16.32 -9.94
C SER A 164 35.30 15.70 -11.30
N ARG A 165 36.22 15.93 -12.23
CA ARG A 165 36.29 15.27 -13.53
C ARG A 165 37.74 14.88 -13.80
N ASP A 166 37.99 13.59 -13.82
CA ASP A 166 39.29 13.04 -14.20
C ASP A 166 39.16 12.31 -15.55
N MET A 167 40.17 12.48 -16.39
CA MET A 167 40.20 11.95 -17.74
C MET A 167 41.61 11.47 -18.04
N HIS A 168 41.77 10.16 -18.21
CA HIS A 168 43.07 9.58 -18.53
C HIS A 168 42.96 8.55 -19.64
N ALA A 169 44.03 8.40 -20.41
CA ALA A 169 44.11 7.39 -21.45
C ALA A 169 43.98 5.98 -20.84
N HIS A 170 43.36 5.08 -21.57
CA HIS A 170 43.25 3.69 -21.16
C HIS A 170 44.63 3.01 -21.28
N PRO A 171 45.12 2.32 -20.23
CA PRO A 171 46.50 1.85 -20.18
C PRO A 171 46.86 0.78 -21.24
N SER A 172 45.86 0.07 -21.78
CA SER A 172 46.06 -1.01 -22.75
C SER A 172 45.41 -0.79 -24.11
N LEU A 173 44.59 0.25 -24.28
CA LEU A 173 43.83 0.50 -25.50
C LEU A 173 44.23 1.87 -26.03
N ASN A 174 44.85 1.88 -27.22
CA ASN A 174 45.40 3.09 -27.84
C ASN A 174 44.32 4.12 -28.27
N ASP A 175 43.05 3.74 -28.24
CA ASP A 175 41.92 4.59 -28.65
C ASP A 175 40.75 4.52 -27.65
N ALA A 176 41.08 4.47 -26.35
CA ALA A 176 40.09 4.55 -25.29
C ALA A 176 40.52 5.50 -24.19
N ILE A 177 39.55 6.21 -23.62
CA ILE A 177 39.74 7.18 -22.55
C ILE A 177 38.81 6.77 -21.41
N ILE A 178 39.35 6.74 -20.20
CA ILE A 178 38.58 6.51 -18.98
C ILE A 178 38.18 7.88 -18.45
N ILE A 179 36.87 8.05 -18.24
CA ILE A 179 36.30 9.27 -17.68
C ILE A 179 35.71 8.91 -16.31
N SER A 180 36.24 9.53 -15.27
CA SER A 180 35.69 9.44 -13.91
C SER A 180 35.10 10.79 -13.52
N ALA A 181 33.83 10.81 -13.11
CA ALA A 181 33.14 12.02 -12.68
C ALA A 181 32.43 11.78 -11.36
N VAL A 182 32.60 12.70 -10.41
CA VAL A 182 31.86 12.68 -9.13
C VAL A 182 30.85 13.81 -9.14
N ILE A 183 29.57 13.46 -9.11
CA ILE A 183 28.45 14.40 -9.10
C ILE A 183 27.85 14.40 -7.71
N HIS A 184 27.71 15.57 -7.10
CA HIS A 184 27.07 15.76 -5.80
C HIS A 184 25.72 16.44 -5.97
N ASN A 185 24.67 15.83 -5.42
CA ASN A 185 23.35 16.45 -5.36
C ASN A 185 23.32 17.46 -4.19
N ARG A 186 23.15 18.74 -4.49
CA ARG A 186 23.02 19.83 -3.53
C ARG A 186 21.56 20.15 -3.17
N SER A 187 20.56 19.56 -3.84
CA SER A 187 19.18 19.78 -3.45
C SER A 187 18.84 19.03 -2.16
N ASP A 188 17.88 19.57 -1.43
CA ASP A 188 17.26 18.97 -0.24
C ASP A 188 16.41 17.72 -0.54
N ARG A 189 16.06 17.51 -1.81
CA ARG A 189 15.28 16.36 -2.29
C ARG A 189 16.04 15.44 -3.26
N ARG A 190 15.56 14.21 -3.40
CA ARG A 190 16.08 13.24 -4.39
C ARG A 190 15.56 13.61 -5.78
N ILE A 191 16.46 13.74 -6.74
CA ILE A 191 16.12 13.97 -8.15
C ILE A 191 16.09 12.59 -8.82
N ALA A 192 14.94 12.25 -9.43
CA ALA A 192 14.84 11.08 -10.28
C ALA A 192 15.60 11.36 -11.59
N TRP A 193 16.49 10.44 -11.96
CA TRP A 193 17.32 10.50 -13.16
C TRP A 193 16.85 9.49 -14.21
#